data_AF-A0A938N7R3-F1
#
_entry.id   AF-A0A938N7R3-F1
#
_cell.length_a   1.000
_cell.length_b   1.000
_cell.length_c   1.000
_cell.angle_alpha   90.00
_cell.angle_beta   90.00
_cell.angle_gamma   90.00
#
_symmetry.space_group_name_H-M   'P 1'
#
loop_
_entity.id
_entity.type
_entity.pdbx_description
1 polymer ?
#
loop_
_entity_poly.entity_id
_entity_poly.type
_entity_poly.pdbx_seq_one_letter_code
_entity_poly.pdbx_strand_id
1 'polypeptide(L)'
;MTPMTRLAFAALLLAAPALAQPNDPPALAGPAVRAADESPSLVQRDFAGKVKRLEEPADEAALALLDLTPAQKEQADTILAQRHALLDRIVLENLLTISRLPGAPEEERRGILRELTEKLRPLRERGPLADELGTTLTREQLERHATLVREYFAAVADEPTEGMGDRPRRDRAGAVGREFVQQIGVAVRRSYERTLGQRQKEFEETLAALDLTPEQDAKVRKIVIDAAQKALSAGTTGEGRAAYNRADAERRATILAVMNELTPEQRRALIERATGR
;
A
#
# COMPACT_ATOMS: atom_id res chain seq x y z
N MET A 1 -22.28 62.78 27.63
CA MET A 1 -21.81 64.15 27.95
C MET A 1 -21.65 64.23 29.46
N THR A 2 -20.45 64.68 29.87
CA THR A 2 -19.88 64.88 31.23
C THR A 2 -20.73 65.73 32.18
N PRO A 3 -20.34 65.96 33.46
CA PRO A 3 -19.51 65.18 34.40
C PRO A 3 -20.11 65.12 35.83
N MET A 4 -19.60 64.25 36.71
CA MET A 4 -19.64 64.55 38.15
C MET A 4 -18.40 64.06 38.88
N THR A 5 -17.69 65.06 39.39
CA THR A 5 -16.65 65.11 40.40
C THR A 5 -17.01 64.28 41.64
N ARG A 6 -16.11 63.39 42.10
CA ARG A 6 -16.18 62.84 43.46
C ARG A 6 -14.82 62.81 44.13
N LEU A 7 -14.90 63.16 45.40
CA LEU A 7 -13.86 63.45 46.37
C LEU A 7 -12.82 62.33 46.53
N ALA A 8 -11.60 62.78 46.77
CA ALA A 8 -10.51 62.03 47.36
C ALA A 8 -10.86 61.60 48.80
N PHE A 9 -10.63 60.33 49.11
CA PHE A 9 -10.43 59.86 50.47
C PHE A 9 -9.14 59.04 50.49
N ALA A 10 -8.16 59.55 51.24
CA ALA A 10 -6.90 58.88 51.51
C ALA A 10 -7.15 57.74 52.50
N ALA A 11 -6.90 56.51 52.09
CA ALA A 11 -6.81 55.35 52.97
C ALA A 11 -5.37 54.82 52.95
N LEU A 12 -4.65 55.14 54.02
CA LEU A 12 -3.31 54.66 54.32
C LEU A 12 -3.42 53.17 54.70
N LEU A 13 -3.10 52.26 53.78
CA LEU A 13 -2.99 50.82 54.04
C LEU A 13 -1.53 50.49 54.32
N LEU A 14 -1.27 50.05 55.56
CA LEU A 14 0.00 49.47 55.99
C LEU A 14 0.36 48.28 55.10
N ALA A 15 1.49 48.36 54.41
CA ALA A 15 2.13 47.23 53.77
C ALA A 15 2.80 46.36 54.83
N ALA A 16 2.26 45.15 55.04
CA ALA A 16 3.01 44.08 55.70
C ALA A 16 3.98 43.45 54.68
N PRO A 17 5.24 43.15 55.05
CA PRO A 17 6.13 42.45 54.15
C PRO A 17 5.69 40.99 54.05
N ALA A 18 5.18 40.60 52.88
CA ALA A 18 5.03 39.19 52.54
C ALA A 18 6.43 38.59 52.42
N LEU A 19 6.82 37.77 53.41
CA LEU A 19 8.01 36.93 53.31
C LEU A 19 7.81 35.98 52.12
N ALA A 20 8.59 36.20 51.07
CA ALA A 20 8.69 35.28 49.94
C ALA A 20 9.14 33.91 50.46
N GLN A 21 8.25 32.93 50.42
CA GLN A 21 8.65 31.53 50.60
C GLN A 21 9.53 31.13 49.40
N PRO A 22 10.67 30.47 49.61
CA PRO A 22 11.42 29.89 48.51
C PRO A 22 10.54 28.85 47.81
N ASN A 23 10.30 29.05 46.52
CA ASN A 23 9.66 28.06 45.66
C ASN A 23 10.61 26.86 45.52
N ASP A 24 10.53 25.93 46.46
CA ASP A 24 11.13 24.61 46.27
C ASP A 24 10.43 23.93 45.09
N PRO A 25 11.18 23.41 44.09
CA PRO A 25 10.58 22.71 42.96
C PRO A 25 9.81 21.49 43.49
N PRO A 26 8.63 21.17 42.91
CA PRO A 26 7.82 20.06 43.37
C PRO A 26 8.63 18.75 43.33
N ALA A 27 8.77 18.11 44.49
CA ALA A 27 9.57 16.89 44.73
C ALA A 27 9.09 15.63 43.96
N LEU A 28 8.13 15.79 43.04
CA LEU A 28 7.59 14.76 42.16
C LEU A 28 7.70 15.14 40.67
N ALA A 29 8.54 16.12 40.32
CA ALA A 29 8.92 16.32 38.93
C ALA A 29 9.82 15.14 38.51
N GLY A 30 9.25 14.18 37.77
CA GLY A 30 10.04 13.17 37.07
C GLY A 30 11.07 13.84 36.14
N PRO A 31 12.12 13.12 35.71
CA PRO A 31 13.13 13.68 34.81
C PRO A 31 12.44 14.34 33.62
N ALA A 32 12.74 15.62 33.39
CA ALA A 32 12.20 16.38 32.27
C ALA A 32 12.68 15.72 30.97
N VAL A 33 11.82 14.91 30.38
CA VAL A 33 12.01 14.43 29.01
C VAL A 33 11.88 15.67 28.14
N ARG A 34 13.00 16.20 27.67
CA ARG A 34 13.00 17.15 26.58
C ARG A 34 12.24 16.46 25.45
N ALA A 35 11.09 17.01 25.04
CA ALA A 35 10.51 16.64 23.78
C ALA A 35 11.62 16.86 22.75
N ALA A 36 12.21 15.77 22.25
CA ALA A 36 13.01 15.88 21.06
C ALA A 36 12.08 16.50 20.02
N ASP A 37 12.58 17.42 19.20
CA ASP A 37 11.89 17.77 17.96
C ASP A 37 11.75 16.46 17.17
N GLU A 38 10.63 15.77 17.37
CA GLU A 38 10.31 14.50 16.72
C GLU A 38 10.02 14.83 15.26
N SER A 39 11.09 15.03 14.50
CA SER A 39 11.02 15.09 13.05
C SER A 39 10.27 13.84 12.60
N PRO A 40 9.17 13.96 11.81
CA PRO A 40 8.35 12.81 11.45
C PRO A 40 9.23 11.71 10.85
N SER A 41 9.09 10.47 11.32
CA SER A 41 9.91 9.33 10.89
C SER A 41 9.04 8.15 10.46
N LEU A 42 9.55 7.37 9.50
CA LEU A 42 8.97 6.10 9.10
C LEU A 42 9.20 4.99 10.15
N VAL A 43 10.18 5.18 11.03
CA VAL A 43 10.54 4.17 12.03
C VAL A 43 9.58 4.26 13.21
N GLN A 44 8.58 3.39 13.20
CA GLN A 44 7.70 3.16 14.34
C GLN A 44 8.06 1.83 14.98
N ARG A 45 7.95 1.71 16.32
CA ARG A 45 8.16 0.45 17.02
C ARG A 45 6.85 -0.08 17.61
N ASP A 46 6.67 -1.39 17.59
CA ASP A 46 5.55 -2.07 18.24
C ASP A 46 5.78 -2.23 19.75
N PHE A 47 4.80 -2.81 20.46
CA PHE A 47 4.90 -3.06 21.89
C PHE A 47 6.02 -4.04 22.29
N ALA A 48 6.56 -4.81 21.34
CA ALA A 48 7.70 -5.70 21.53
C ALA A 48 9.04 -5.01 21.21
N GLY A 49 9.03 -3.72 20.88
CA GLY A 49 10.21 -2.94 20.51
C GLY A 49 10.73 -3.22 19.10
N LYS A 50 10.01 -3.97 18.27
CA LYS A 50 10.35 -4.26 16.86
C LYS A 50 9.87 -3.13 15.95
N VAL A 51 10.58 -2.86 14.88
CA VAL A 51 10.19 -1.95 13.80
C VAL A 51 8.88 -2.45 13.19
N LYS A 52 7.84 -1.63 13.32
CA LYS A 52 6.55 -1.84 12.68
C LYS A 52 6.75 -1.80 11.16
N ARG A 53 6.42 -2.91 10.49
CA ARG A 53 6.50 -3.01 9.04
C ARG A 53 5.44 -2.12 8.40
N LEU A 54 5.83 -1.44 7.33
CA LEU A 54 4.94 -0.53 6.61
C LEU A 54 3.89 -1.32 5.81
N GLU A 55 2.68 -0.79 5.76
CA GLU A 55 1.58 -1.30 4.92
C GLU A 55 1.67 -0.76 3.48
N GLU A 56 2.69 0.06 3.21
CA GLU A 56 2.98 0.65 1.92
C GLU A 56 4.48 0.73 1.67
N PRO A 57 4.91 0.84 0.39
CA PRO A 57 6.33 1.00 0.08
C PRO A 57 6.94 2.19 0.81
N ALA A 58 8.16 2.05 1.33
CA ALA A 58 8.82 3.10 2.11
C ALA A 58 8.92 4.43 1.35
N ASP A 59 9.12 4.37 0.04
CA ASP A 59 9.16 5.55 -0.83
C ASP A 59 7.82 6.30 -0.88
N GLU A 60 6.68 5.60 -0.80
CA GLU A 60 5.34 6.20 -0.77
C GLU A 60 5.01 6.76 0.61
N ALA A 61 5.29 5.98 1.66
CA ALA A 61 5.10 6.41 3.05
C ALA A 61 5.91 7.67 3.36
N ALA A 62 7.12 7.78 2.82
CA ALA A 62 7.98 8.95 3.02
C ALA A 62 7.32 10.25 2.51
N LEU A 63 6.56 10.19 1.41
CA LEU A 63 5.88 11.37 0.85
C LEU A 63 4.83 11.95 1.79
N ALA A 64 4.14 11.09 2.55
CA ALA A 64 3.14 11.52 3.53
C ALA A 64 3.74 12.28 4.72
N LEU A 65 5.06 12.19 4.93
CA LEU A 65 5.80 12.87 6.00
C LEU A 65 6.51 14.14 5.54
N LEU A 66 6.46 14.47 4.24
CA LEU A 66 7.03 15.70 3.71
C LEU A 66 6.01 16.83 3.82
N ASP A 67 6.50 18.05 4.06
CA ASP A 67 5.68 19.26 3.95
C ASP A 67 5.52 19.62 2.47
N LEU A 68 4.46 19.09 1.85
CA LEU A 68 4.13 19.29 0.44
C LEU A 68 3.02 20.33 0.29
N THR A 69 3.22 21.27 -0.64
CA THR A 69 2.11 22.13 -1.06
C THR A 69 1.00 21.31 -1.74
N PRO A 70 -0.27 21.79 -1.78
CA PRO A 70 -1.34 21.07 -2.46
C PRO A 70 -1.02 20.71 -3.92
N ALA A 71 -0.36 21.63 -4.65
CA ALA A 71 0.06 21.39 -6.03
C ALA A 71 1.14 20.31 -6.15
N GLN A 72 2.14 20.31 -5.25
CA GLN A 72 3.16 19.26 -5.22
C GLN A 72 2.57 17.90 -4.87
N LYS A 73 1.63 17.87 -3.93
CA LYS A 73 0.92 16.65 -3.55
C LYS A 73 0.15 16.07 -4.74
N GLU A 74 -0.62 16.89 -5.46
CA GLU A 74 -1.37 16.45 -6.63
C GLU A 74 -0.46 15.89 -7.74
N GLN A 75 0.71 16.52 -7.97
CA GLN A 75 1.70 16.03 -8.93
C GLN A 75 2.34 14.70 -8.48
N ALA A 76 2.71 14.59 -7.20
CA ALA A 76 3.23 13.35 -6.64
C ALA A 76 2.19 12.21 -6.71
N ASP A 77 0.92 12.49 -6.36
CA ASP A 77 -0.19 11.54 -6.46
C ASP A 77 -0.40 11.09 -7.90
N THR A 78 -0.26 11.98 -8.88
CA THR A 78 -0.34 11.64 -10.31
C THR A 78 0.78 10.68 -10.72
N ILE A 79 2.03 10.92 -10.29
CA ILE A 79 3.17 10.04 -10.54
C ILE A 79 2.91 8.65 -9.93
N LEU A 80 2.47 8.60 -8.67
CA LEU A 80 2.14 7.35 -7.99
C LEU A 80 1.03 6.59 -8.70
N ALA A 81 -0.06 7.27 -9.07
CA ALA A 81 -1.18 6.67 -9.78
C ALA A 81 -0.76 6.04 -11.12
N GLN A 82 0.13 6.70 -11.88
CA GLN A 82 0.66 6.14 -13.12
C GLN A 82 1.50 4.88 -12.88
N ARG A 83 2.36 4.89 -11.85
CA ARG A 83 3.19 3.72 -11.50
C ARG A 83 2.33 2.58 -10.97
N HIS A 84 1.32 2.86 -10.16
CA HIS A 84 0.35 1.88 -9.68
C HIS A 84 -0.46 1.29 -10.83
N ALA A 85 -0.96 2.10 -11.76
CA ALA A 85 -1.69 1.59 -12.92
C ALA A 85 -0.84 0.64 -13.79
N LEU A 86 0.46 0.91 -13.92
CA LEU A 86 1.38 0.02 -14.62
C LEU A 86 1.59 -1.28 -13.86
N LEU A 87 1.82 -1.21 -12.55
CA LEU A 87 1.94 -2.39 -11.70
C LEU A 87 0.66 -3.23 -11.71
N ASP A 88 -0.50 -2.59 -11.60
CA ASP A 88 -1.82 -3.21 -11.62
C ASP A 88 -2.08 -3.97 -12.93
N ARG A 89 -1.72 -3.37 -14.06
CA ARG A 89 -1.76 -4.06 -15.35
C ARG A 89 -0.85 -5.30 -15.37
N ILE A 90 0.40 -5.16 -14.92
CA ILE A 90 1.37 -6.25 -14.91
C ILE A 90 0.90 -7.39 -13.98
N VAL A 91 0.41 -7.06 -12.79
CA VAL A 91 -0.12 -8.06 -11.84
C VAL A 91 -1.32 -8.77 -12.45
N LEU A 92 -2.27 -8.03 -13.03
CA LEU A 92 -3.47 -8.59 -13.68
C LEU A 92 -3.14 -9.57 -14.81
N GLU A 93 -2.18 -9.21 -15.67
CA GLU A 93 -1.78 -10.04 -16.81
C GLU A 93 -1.01 -11.30 -16.38
N ASN A 94 -0.46 -11.32 -15.16
CA ASN A 94 0.41 -12.38 -14.66
C ASN A 94 -0.10 -13.04 -13.37
N LEU A 95 -1.40 -12.92 -13.06
CA LEU A 95 -2.00 -13.46 -11.82
C LEU A 95 -1.74 -14.95 -11.63
N LEU A 96 -1.88 -15.76 -12.68
CA LEU A 96 -1.64 -17.21 -12.62
C LEU A 96 -0.16 -17.53 -12.35
N THR A 97 0.76 -16.71 -12.87
CA THR A 97 2.19 -16.85 -12.62
C THR A 97 2.52 -16.49 -11.18
N ILE A 98 1.93 -15.40 -10.66
CA ILE A 98 2.10 -14.97 -9.25
C ILE A 98 1.49 -15.99 -8.29
N SER A 99 0.32 -16.56 -8.60
CA SER A 99 -0.36 -17.53 -7.72
C SER A 99 0.39 -18.85 -7.55
N ARG A 100 1.40 -19.11 -8.39
CA ARG A 100 2.28 -20.28 -8.29
C ARG A 100 3.46 -20.06 -7.32
N LEU A 101 3.77 -18.82 -6.95
CA LEU A 101 4.88 -18.54 -6.02
C LEU A 101 4.73 -19.23 -4.66
N PRO A 102 3.55 -19.23 -4.02
CA PRO A 102 3.33 -19.97 -2.78
C PRO A 102 3.43 -21.47 -3.04
N GLY A 103 4.36 -22.15 -2.37
CA GLY A 103 4.52 -23.60 -2.46
C GLY A 103 5.37 -24.11 -3.63
N ALA A 104 5.80 -23.25 -4.57
CA ALA A 104 6.72 -23.66 -5.63
C ALA A 104 8.07 -24.17 -5.08
N PRO A 105 8.63 -25.26 -5.64
CA PRO A 105 10.02 -25.65 -5.42
C PRO A 105 10.99 -24.52 -5.77
N GLU A 106 12.19 -24.54 -5.20
CA GLU A 106 13.16 -23.46 -5.36
C GLU A 106 13.50 -23.16 -6.84
N GLU A 107 13.69 -24.19 -7.66
CA GLU A 107 14.02 -24.00 -9.07
C GLU A 107 12.91 -23.33 -9.87
N GLU A 108 11.67 -23.79 -9.67
CA GLU A 108 10.47 -23.21 -10.28
C GLU A 108 10.27 -21.76 -9.80
N ARG A 109 10.40 -21.52 -8.50
CA ARG A 109 10.31 -20.18 -7.90
C ARG A 109 11.31 -19.22 -8.54
N ARG A 110 12.56 -19.66 -8.77
CA ARG A 110 13.57 -18.84 -9.48
C ARG A 110 13.15 -18.54 -10.91
N GLY A 111 12.57 -19.51 -11.61
CA GLY A 111 12.00 -19.31 -12.95
C GLY A 111 10.90 -18.25 -12.97
N ILE A 112 9.91 -18.38 -12.07
CA ILE A 112 8.80 -17.44 -11.91
C ILE A 112 9.30 -16.03 -11.59
N LEU A 113 10.24 -15.89 -10.65
CA LEU A 113 10.80 -14.58 -10.29
C LEU A 113 11.55 -13.92 -11.45
N ARG A 114 12.27 -14.69 -12.27
CA ARG A 114 12.91 -14.15 -13.49
C ARG A 114 11.87 -13.67 -14.48
N GLU A 115 10.82 -14.44 -14.73
CA GLU A 115 9.74 -14.05 -15.63
C GLU A 115 9.07 -12.75 -15.15
N LEU A 116 8.69 -12.69 -13.86
CA LEU A 116 8.09 -11.48 -13.28
C LEU A 116 9.03 -10.27 -13.34
N THR A 117 10.33 -10.48 -13.15
CA THR A 117 11.35 -9.42 -13.28
C THR A 117 11.39 -8.84 -14.70
N GLU A 118 11.26 -9.68 -15.72
CA GLU A 118 11.18 -9.23 -17.11
C GLU A 118 9.85 -8.51 -17.39
N LYS A 119 8.74 -8.98 -16.83
CA LYS A 119 7.44 -8.28 -16.95
C LYS A 119 7.41 -6.93 -16.26
N LEU A 120 8.19 -6.76 -15.18
CA LEU A 120 8.36 -5.49 -14.47
C LEU A 120 9.34 -4.53 -15.17
N ARG A 121 9.93 -4.90 -16.32
CA ARG A 121 10.84 -4.02 -17.08
C ARG A 121 10.26 -2.62 -17.37
N PRO A 122 8.99 -2.44 -17.79
CA PRO A 122 8.42 -1.11 -18.01
C PRO A 122 8.45 -0.22 -16.76
N LEU A 123 8.28 -0.81 -15.57
CA LEU A 123 8.35 -0.06 -14.30
C LEU A 123 9.81 0.28 -13.95
N ARG A 124 10.76 -0.63 -14.24
CA ARG A 124 12.20 -0.38 -14.05
C ARG A 124 12.75 0.68 -14.99
N GLU A 125 12.28 0.71 -16.24
CA GLU A 125 12.70 1.69 -17.26
C GLU A 125 12.32 3.14 -16.87
N ARG A 126 11.27 3.32 -16.06
CA ARG A 126 10.94 4.62 -15.46
C ARG A 126 11.93 5.09 -14.41
N GLY A 127 12.75 4.18 -13.89
CA GLY A 127 13.72 4.47 -12.84
C GLY A 127 13.13 4.55 -11.42
N PRO A 128 13.96 4.98 -10.46
CA PRO A 128 13.58 5.25 -9.07
C PRO A 128 12.45 6.29 -8.97
N LEU A 129 11.58 6.13 -7.96
CA LEU A 129 10.52 7.12 -7.70
C LEU A 129 11.11 8.52 -7.43
N ALA A 130 12.23 8.59 -6.71
CA ALA A 130 12.91 9.84 -6.37
C ALA A 130 13.30 10.67 -7.61
N ASP A 131 13.67 10.01 -8.72
CA ASP A 131 14.06 10.71 -9.96
C ASP A 131 12.84 11.36 -10.62
N GLU A 132 11.69 10.67 -10.65
CA GLU A 132 10.43 11.22 -11.15
C GLU A 132 9.93 12.39 -10.28
N LEU A 133 10.02 12.22 -8.95
CA LEU A 133 9.68 13.25 -7.97
C LEU A 133 10.59 14.48 -8.07
N GLY A 134 11.81 14.35 -8.60
CA GLY A 134 12.74 15.45 -8.78
C GLY A 134 12.24 16.58 -9.69
N THR A 135 11.20 16.32 -10.48
CA THR A 135 10.51 17.33 -11.30
C THR A 135 9.49 18.16 -10.52
N THR A 136 9.10 17.69 -9.32
CA THR A 136 8.00 18.22 -8.50
C THR A 136 8.50 18.76 -7.15
N LEU A 137 9.44 18.05 -6.53
CA LEU A 137 9.95 18.33 -5.19
C LEU A 137 11.21 19.20 -5.24
N THR A 138 11.40 20.02 -4.21
CA THR A 138 12.66 20.74 -4.02
C THR A 138 13.78 19.78 -3.67
N ARG A 139 15.04 20.21 -3.85
CA ARG A 139 16.20 19.43 -3.46
C ARG A 139 16.18 19.04 -1.98
N GLU A 140 15.77 19.96 -1.11
CA GLU A 140 15.65 19.71 0.33
C GLU A 140 14.59 18.64 0.63
N GLN A 141 13.43 18.70 -0.04
CA GLN A 141 12.38 17.69 0.10
C GLN A 141 12.85 16.31 -0.39
N LEU A 142 13.61 16.23 -1.50
CA LEU A 142 14.20 14.98 -2.00
C LEU A 142 15.26 14.42 -1.04
N GLU A 143 16.12 15.28 -0.47
CA GLU A 143 17.10 14.87 0.53
C GLU A 143 16.41 14.35 1.80
N ARG A 144 15.31 14.99 2.23
CA ARG A 144 14.50 14.51 3.35
C ARG A 144 13.81 13.18 3.02
N HIS A 145 13.21 13.04 1.84
CA HIS A 145 12.60 11.79 1.35
C HIS A 145 13.61 10.64 1.41
N ALA A 146 14.77 10.82 0.79
CA ALA A 146 15.81 9.80 0.78
C ALA A 146 16.32 9.48 2.19
N THR A 147 16.35 10.47 3.09
CA THR A 147 16.73 10.26 4.49
C THR A 147 15.72 9.40 5.24
N LEU A 148 14.42 9.68 5.11
CA LEU A 148 13.35 8.88 5.71
C LEU A 148 13.42 7.41 5.28
N VAL A 149 13.59 7.17 3.97
CA VAL A 149 13.71 5.82 3.42
C VAL A 149 14.95 5.11 3.96
N ARG A 150 16.11 5.78 3.97
CA ARG A 150 17.35 5.21 4.54
C ARG A 150 17.24 4.90 6.02
N GLU A 151 16.64 5.78 6.82
CA GLU A 151 16.40 5.57 8.26
C GLU A 151 15.53 4.33 8.50
N TYR A 152 14.46 4.16 7.72
CA TYR A 152 13.61 2.97 7.79
C TYR A 152 14.40 1.69 7.52
N PHE A 153 15.11 1.61 6.39
CA PHE A 153 15.87 0.40 6.05
C PHE A 153 17.03 0.13 7.01
N ALA A 154 17.66 1.17 7.56
CA ALA A 154 18.67 1.02 8.60
C ALA A 154 18.07 0.43 9.88
N ALA A 155 16.91 0.94 10.32
CA ALA A 155 16.22 0.42 11.50
C ALA A 155 15.80 -1.05 11.32
N VAL A 156 15.30 -1.40 10.13
CA VAL A 156 14.99 -2.78 9.76
C VAL A 156 16.23 -3.69 9.78
N ALA A 157 17.35 -3.22 9.23
CA ALA A 157 18.59 -3.97 9.17
C ALA A 157 19.22 -4.20 10.55
N ASP A 158 18.87 -3.36 11.52
CA ASP A 158 19.34 -3.43 12.90
C ASP A 158 18.47 -4.29 13.81
N GLU A 159 17.37 -4.84 13.29
CA GLU A 159 16.55 -5.79 14.04
C GLU A 159 17.25 -7.16 14.21
N PRO A 160 17.23 -7.74 15.42
CA PRO A 160 17.70 -9.10 15.61
C PRO A 160 16.75 -10.09 14.92
N THR A 161 17.25 -10.84 13.94
CA THR A 161 16.50 -11.94 13.31
C THR A 161 16.33 -13.11 14.28
N GLU A 162 15.08 -13.52 14.51
CA GLU A 162 14.75 -14.69 15.33
C GLU A 162 15.48 -15.95 14.81
N GLY A 163 16.13 -16.69 15.71
CA GLY A 163 16.88 -17.92 15.40
C GLY A 163 18.35 -17.71 15.03
N MET A 164 18.82 -16.47 14.88
CA MET A 164 20.24 -16.16 14.90
C MET A 164 20.59 -15.68 16.30
N GLY A 165 21.37 -16.46 17.06
CA GLY A 165 21.97 -15.98 18.32
C GLY A 165 22.95 -14.81 18.08
N ASP A 166 23.94 -14.66 18.94
CA ASP A 166 24.97 -13.58 18.92
C ASP A 166 25.90 -13.56 17.68
N ARG A 167 25.51 -14.23 16.58
CA ARG A 167 26.19 -14.09 15.30
C ARG A 167 26.11 -12.62 14.87
N PRO A 168 27.23 -12.03 14.43
CA PRO A 168 27.34 -10.60 14.24
C PRO A 168 26.27 -10.09 13.28
N ARG A 169 25.98 -8.78 13.41
CA ARG A 169 25.23 -7.86 12.52
C ARG A 169 25.63 -7.89 11.02
N ARG A 170 26.09 -9.04 10.52
CA ARG A 170 26.79 -9.28 9.25
C ARG A 170 25.84 -9.55 8.09
N ASP A 171 24.54 -9.78 8.35
CA ASP A 171 23.52 -9.94 7.31
C ASP A 171 22.64 -8.69 7.14
N ARG A 172 23.16 -7.48 7.39
CA ARG A 172 22.41 -6.23 7.13
C ARG A 172 21.95 -6.15 5.67
N ALA A 173 22.81 -6.52 4.72
CA ALA A 173 22.47 -6.53 3.30
C ALA A 173 21.35 -7.54 2.99
N GLY A 174 21.37 -8.73 3.60
CA GLY A 174 20.28 -9.70 3.45
C GLY A 174 18.99 -9.25 4.13
N ALA A 175 19.05 -8.57 5.28
CA ALA A 175 17.88 -8.00 5.95
C ALA A 175 17.20 -6.92 5.10
N VAL A 176 17.98 -5.99 4.54
CA VAL A 176 17.48 -4.97 3.59
C VAL A 176 16.91 -5.64 2.33
N GLY A 177 17.60 -6.64 1.78
CA GLY A 177 17.12 -7.37 0.61
C GLY A 177 15.80 -8.10 0.84
N ARG A 178 15.64 -8.75 1.99
CA ARG A 178 14.37 -9.40 2.39
C ARG A 178 13.25 -8.38 2.55
N GLU A 179 13.52 -7.25 3.20
CA GLU A 179 12.53 -6.19 3.34
C GLU A 179 12.10 -5.61 2.00
N PHE A 180 13.06 -5.38 1.09
CA PHE A 180 12.75 -4.89 -0.24
C PHE A 180 11.81 -5.84 -1.00
N VAL A 181 12.06 -7.15 -0.93
CA VAL A 181 11.15 -8.17 -1.50
C VAL A 181 9.78 -8.15 -0.81
N GLN A 182 9.73 -7.94 0.52
CA GLN A 182 8.47 -7.80 1.24
C GLN A 182 7.67 -6.57 0.78
N GLN A 183 8.32 -5.42 0.59
CA GLN A 183 7.66 -4.21 0.09
C GLN A 183 7.12 -4.37 -1.33
N ILE A 184 7.83 -5.08 -2.21
CA ILE A 184 7.29 -5.48 -3.51
C ILE A 184 6.06 -6.37 -3.32
N GLY A 185 6.10 -7.32 -2.38
CA GLY A 185 4.96 -8.17 -2.04
C GLY A 185 3.74 -7.37 -1.55
N VAL A 186 3.95 -6.32 -0.74
CA VAL A 186 2.89 -5.40 -0.30
C VAL A 186 2.29 -4.65 -1.49
N ALA A 187 3.13 -4.10 -2.37
CA ALA A 187 2.66 -3.40 -3.57
C ALA A 187 1.84 -4.33 -4.50
N VAL A 188 2.30 -5.57 -4.70
CA VAL A 188 1.59 -6.59 -5.48
C VAL A 188 0.28 -7.00 -4.79
N ARG A 189 0.25 -7.14 -3.47
CA ARG A 189 -0.98 -7.43 -2.73
C ARG A 189 -2.00 -6.30 -2.87
N ARG A 190 -1.59 -5.06 -2.66
CA ARG A 190 -2.48 -3.88 -2.82
C ARG A 190 -2.99 -3.78 -4.24
N SER A 191 -2.14 -4.07 -5.22
CA SER A 191 -2.49 -4.18 -6.62
C SER A 191 -3.54 -5.27 -6.86
N TYR A 192 -3.34 -6.45 -6.29
CA TYR A 192 -4.31 -7.54 -6.34
C TYR A 192 -5.65 -7.17 -5.70
N GLU A 193 -5.66 -6.56 -4.53
CA GLU A 193 -6.88 -6.11 -3.83
C GLU A 193 -7.64 -5.06 -4.64
N ARG A 194 -6.95 -4.05 -5.19
CA ARG A 194 -7.56 -3.04 -6.07
C ARG A 194 -8.17 -3.69 -7.31
N THR A 195 -7.45 -4.60 -7.94
CA THR A 195 -7.87 -5.21 -9.20
C THR A 195 -8.99 -6.23 -9.01
N LEU A 196 -9.02 -6.96 -7.89
CA LEU A 196 -10.18 -7.75 -7.50
C LEU A 196 -11.40 -6.87 -7.24
N GLY A 197 -11.24 -5.76 -6.51
CA GLY A 197 -12.32 -4.80 -6.29
C GLY A 197 -12.87 -4.23 -7.60
N GLN A 198 -11.97 -3.87 -8.52
CA GLN A 198 -12.35 -3.41 -9.86
C GLN A 198 -13.09 -4.51 -10.65
N ARG A 199 -12.58 -5.74 -10.67
CA ARG A 199 -13.23 -6.85 -11.39
C ARG A 199 -14.59 -7.21 -10.79
N GLN A 200 -14.74 -7.14 -9.47
CA GLN A 200 -16.05 -7.30 -8.83
C GLN A 200 -17.01 -6.21 -9.32
N LYS A 201 -16.57 -4.95 -9.33
CA LYS A 201 -17.38 -3.84 -9.82
C LYS A 201 -17.77 -4.01 -11.29
N GLU A 202 -16.82 -4.35 -12.17
CA GLU A 202 -17.07 -4.61 -13.59
C GLU A 202 -18.04 -5.78 -13.79
N PHE A 203 -17.95 -6.81 -12.96
CA PHE A 203 -18.86 -7.94 -12.95
C PHE A 203 -20.28 -7.51 -12.54
N GLU A 204 -20.43 -6.78 -11.43
CA GLU A 204 -21.73 -6.24 -10.99
C GLU A 204 -22.36 -5.32 -12.04
N GLU A 205 -21.57 -4.41 -12.64
CA GLU A 205 -22.04 -3.52 -13.71
C GLU A 205 -22.48 -4.30 -14.95
N THR A 206 -21.81 -5.40 -15.26
CA THR A 206 -22.18 -6.29 -16.37
C THR A 206 -23.48 -7.02 -16.06
N LEU A 207 -23.65 -7.58 -14.85
CA LEU A 207 -24.90 -8.25 -14.46
C LEU A 207 -26.08 -7.27 -14.47
N ALA A 208 -25.89 -6.05 -13.95
CA ALA A 208 -26.91 -5.03 -13.95
C ALA A 208 -27.32 -4.60 -15.38
N ALA A 209 -26.36 -4.50 -16.30
CA ALA A 209 -26.64 -4.15 -17.69
C ALA A 209 -27.37 -5.25 -18.48
N LEU A 210 -27.27 -6.51 -18.04
CA LEU A 210 -27.93 -7.64 -18.69
C LEU A 210 -29.39 -7.82 -18.27
N ASP A 211 -29.88 -7.04 -17.30
CA ASP A 211 -31.27 -7.11 -16.81
C ASP A 211 -31.70 -8.57 -16.53
N LEU A 212 -30.85 -9.28 -15.79
CA LEU A 212 -31.05 -10.70 -15.48
C LEU A 212 -32.21 -10.87 -14.51
N THR A 213 -33.00 -11.94 -14.67
CA THR A 213 -33.90 -12.34 -13.58
C THR A 213 -33.09 -12.78 -12.34
N PRO A 214 -33.65 -12.73 -11.12
CA PRO A 214 -32.95 -13.18 -9.92
C PRO A 214 -32.38 -14.60 -10.03
N GLU A 215 -33.09 -15.49 -10.73
CA GLU A 215 -32.64 -16.87 -10.96
C GLU A 215 -31.49 -16.95 -11.96
N GLN A 216 -31.52 -16.15 -13.04
CA GLN A 216 -30.41 -16.07 -13.99
C GLN A 216 -29.16 -15.47 -13.33
N ASP A 217 -29.30 -14.39 -12.57
CA ASP A 217 -28.22 -13.76 -11.82
C ASP A 217 -27.53 -14.76 -10.87
N ALA A 218 -28.31 -15.48 -10.05
CA ALA A 218 -27.77 -16.48 -9.14
C ALA A 218 -27.00 -17.60 -9.87
N LYS A 219 -27.50 -18.05 -11.02
CA LYS A 219 -26.81 -19.07 -11.83
C LYS A 219 -25.53 -18.55 -12.47
N VAL A 220 -25.55 -17.35 -13.06
CA VAL A 220 -24.36 -16.74 -13.67
C VAL A 220 -23.28 -16.52 -12.63
N ARG A 221 -23.64 -16.01 -11.44
CA ARG A 221 -22.72 -15.88 -10.30
C ARG A 221 -22.11 -17.21 -9.92
N LYS A 222 -22.93 -18.26 -9.77
CA LYS A 222 -22.45 -19.61 -9.45
C LYS A 222 -21.45 -20.12 -10.49
N ILE A 223 -21.75 -19.99 -11.79
CA ILE A 223 -20.86 -20.41 -12.87
C ILE A 223 -19.49 -19.71 -12.77
N VAL A 224 -19.49 -18.40 -12.54
CA VAL A 224 -18.25 -17.62 -12.43
C VAL A 224 -17.46 -17.97 -11.17
N ILE A 225 -18.14 -18.16 -10.03
CA ILE A 225 -17.52 -18.59 -8.77
C ILE A 225 -16.91 -19.98 -8.90
N ASP A 226 -17.64 -20.95 -9.45
CA ASP A 226 -17.18 -22.32 -9.65
C ASP A 226 -15.95 -22.34 -10.59
N ALA A 227 -15.97 -21.53 -11.65
CA ALA A 227 -14.84 -21.37 -12.56
C ALA A 227 -13.61 -20.75 -11.86
N ALA A 228 -13.81 -19.73 -11.02
CA ALA A 228 -12.73 -19.11 -10.25
C ALA A 228 -12.12 -20.08 -9.23
N GLN A 229 -12.96 -20.81 -8.49
CA GLN A 229 -12.51 -21.84 -7.54
C GLN A 229 -11.73 -22.94 -8.25
N LYS A 230 -12.22 -23.40 -9.41
CA LYS A 230 -11.53 -24.40 -10.22
C LYS A 230 -10.18 -23.89 -10.69
N ALA A 231 -10.10 -22.67 -11.21
CA ALA A 231 -8.85 -22.06 -11.65
C ALA A 231 -7.82 -21.93 -10.49
N LEU A 232 -8.28 -21.56 -9.29
CA LEU A 232 -7.44 -21.51 -8.09
C LEU A 232 -6.91 -22.90 -7.71
N SER A 233 -7.76 -23.92 -7.79
CA SER A 233 -7.36 -25.31 -7.48
C SER A 233 -6.43 -25.92 -8.54
N ALA A 234 -6.54 -25.51 -9.80
CA ALA A 234 -5.72 -25.99 -10.91
C ALA A 234 -4.32 -25.34 -10.96
N GLY A 235 -4.14 -24.19 -10.30
CA GLY A 235 -2.87 -23.44 -10.22
C GLY A 235 -1.71 -24.18 -9.53
N THR A 236 -1.92 -25.42 -9.07
CA THR A 236 -0.91 -26.25 -8.41
C THR A 236 -0.35 -27.37 -9.30
N THR A 237 -0.90 -27.60 -10.50
CA THR A 237 -0.57 -28.80 -11.32
C THR A 237 -0.49 -28.51 -12.82
N GLY A 238 0.57 -27.84 -13.26
CA GLY A 238 0.92 -27.78 -14.70
C GLY A 238 1.98 -26.75 -15.06
N GLU A 239 3.00 -27.18 -15.81
CA GLU A 239 4.02 -26.28 -16.37
C GLU A 239 3.70 -25.86 -17.81
N GLY A 240 4.02 -24.61 -18.15
CA GLY A 240 4.11 -24.11 -19.52
C GLY A 240 2.81 -24.06 -20.34
N ARG A 241 2.93 -24.33 -21.66
CA ARG A 241 1.88 -24.16 -22.68
C ARG A 241 0.64 -25.02 -22.41
N ALA A 242 0.79 -26.16 -21.73
CA ALA A 242 -0.33 -27.02 -21.35
C ALA A 242 -1.24 -26.38 -20.29
N ALA A 243 -0.66 -25.69 -19.30
CA ALA A 243 -1.43 -24.94 -18.30
C ALA A 243 -2.16 -23.76 -18.94
N TYR A 244 -1.51 -23.04 -19.86
CA TYR A 244 -2.13 -21.97 -20.64
C TYR A 244 -3.33 -22.47 -21.46
N ASN A 245 -3.16 -23.57 -22.20
CA ASN A 245 -4.24 -24.15 -23.00
C ASN A 245 -5.41 -24.63 -22.14
N ARG A 246 -5.13 -25.17 -20.95
CA ARG A 246 -6.16 -25.59 -19.99
C ARG A 246 -6.95 -24.38 -19.47
N ALA A 247 -6.24 -23.31 -19.07
CA ALA A 247 -6.86 -22.08 -18.60
C ALA A 247 -7.72 -21.42 -19.70
N ASP A 248 -7.26 -21.40 -20.95
CA ASP A 248 -8.04 -20.88 -22.07
C ASP A 248 -9.28 -21.74 -22.36
N ALA A 249 -9.14 -23.07 -22.34
CA ALA A 249 -10.27 -23.98 -22.50
C ALA A 249 -11.32 -23.81 -21.39
N GLU A 250 -10.90 -23.67 -20.14
CA GLU A 250 -11.79 -23.42 -18.99
C GLU A 250 -12.48 -22.06 -19.09
N ARG A 251 -11.76 -21.02 -19.52
CA ARG A 251 -12.33 -19.70 -19.77
C ARG A 251 -13.42 -19.78 -20.84
N ARG A 252 -13.16 -20.45 -21.96
CA ARG A 252 -14.16 -20.66 -23.03
C ARG A 252 -15.37 -21.45 -22.53
N ALA A 253 -15.15 -22.52 -21.77
CA ALA A 253 -16.22 -23.31 -21.18
C ALA A 253 -17.10 -22.48 -20.24
N THR A 254 -16.48 -21.62 -19.42
CA THR A 254 -17.19 -20.69 -18.52
C THR A 254 -18.03 -19.69 -19.31
N ILE A 255 -17.47 -19.07 -20.35
CA ILE A 255 -18.20 -18.15 -21.22
C ILE A 255 -19.40 -18.85 -21.86
N LEU A 256 -19.23 -20.06 -22.39
CA LEU A 256 -20.32 -20.82 -23.00
C LEU A 256 -21.41 -21.17 -21.97
N ALA A 257 -21.04 -21.55 -20.75
CA ALA A 257 -21.97 -21.82 -19.67
C ALA A 257 -22.78 -20.57 -19.30
N VAL A 258 -22.13 -19.41 -19.16
CA VAL A 258 -22.84 -18.13 -18.94
C VAL A 258 -23.79 -17.84 -20.10
N MET A 259 -23.30 -17.94 -21.34
CA MET A 259 -24.12 -17.66 -22.54
C MET A 259 -25.37 -18.55 -22.59
N ASN A 260 -25.29 -19.80 -22.15
CA ASN A 260 -26.44 -20.72 -22.14
C ASN A 260 -27.56 -20.28 -21.19
N GLU A 261 -27.25 -19.54 -20.12
CA GLU A 261 -28.25 -19.01 -19.19
C GLU A 261 -28.88 -17.68 -19.67
N LEU A 262 -28.30 -17.04 -20.68
CA LEU A 262 -28.74 -15.75 -21.21
C LEU A 262 -29.71 -15.90 -22.39
N THR A 263 -30.66 -14.97 -22.51
CA THR A 263 -31.52 -14.81 -23.70
C THR A 263 -30.71 -14.34 -24.91
N PRO A 264 -31.22 -14.47 -26.16
CA PRO A 264 -30.54 -13.96 -27.34
C PRO A 264 -30.18 -12.47 -27.26
N GLU A 265 -31.05 -11.65 -26.65
CA GLU A 265 -30.84 -10.21 -26.46
C GLU A 265 -29.73 -9.95 -25.44
N GLN A 266 -29.76 -10.65 -24.29
CA GLN A 266 -28.72 -10.57 -23.25
C GLN A 266 -27.36 -11.03 -23.77
N ARG A 267 -27.32 -12.09 -24.60
CA ARG A 267 -26.09 -12.55 -25.27
C ARG A 267 -25.50 -11.47 -26.17
N ARG A 268 -26.33 -10.76 -26.93
CA ARG A 268 -25.87 -9.65 -27.78
C ARG A 268 -25.29 -8.52 -26.93
N ALA A 269 -26.02 -8.09 -25.90
CA ALA A 269 -25.55 -7.08 -24.96
C ALA A 269 -24.21 -7.46 -24.29
N LEU A 270 -24.05 -8.72 -23.88
CA LEU A 270 -22.79 -9.21 -23.31
C LEU A 270 -21.64 -9.15 -24.34
N ILE A 271 -21.89 -9.53 -25.60
CA ILE A 271 -20.88 -9.49 -26.67
C ILE A 271 -20.49 -8.05 -27.03
N GLU A 272 -21.48 -7.15 -27.15
CA GLU A 272 -21.27 -5.72 -27.42
C GLU A 272 -20.34 -5.11 -26.36
N ARG A 273 -20.70 -5.31 -25.07
CA ARG A 273 -19.87 -4.87 -23.94
C ARG A 273 -18.47 -5.51 -23.94
N ALA A 274 -18.35 -6.80 -24.25
CA ALA A 274 -17.05 -7.50 -24.29
C ALA A 274 -16.17 -7.07 -25.46
N THR A 275 -16.76 -6.59 -26.56
CA THR A 275 -16.04 -6.13 -27.76
C THR A 275 -15.84 -4.61 -27.81
N GLY A 276 -16.37 -3.88 -26.82
CA GLY A 276 -16.31 -2.42 -26.74
C GLY A 276 -17.09 -1.71 -27.85
N ARG A 277 -18.17 -2.34 -28.33
CA ARG A 277 -19.06 -1.80 -29.37
C ARG A 277 -20.41 -1.43 -28.80
#